data_AF-A0A0C3KNT4-F1
#
_entry.id   AF-A0A0C3KNT4-F1
#
_cell.length_a   1.000
_cell.length_b   1.000
_cell.length_c   1.000
_cell.angle_alpha   90.00
_cell.angle_beta   90.00
_cell.angle_gamma   90.00
#
_symmetry.space_group_name_H-M   'P 1'
#
loop_
_entity.id
_entity.type
_entity.pdbx_description
1 polymer ?
#
loop_
_entity_poly.entity_id
_entity_poly.type
_entity_poly.pdbx_seq_one_letter_code
_entity_poly.pdbx_strand_id
1 'polypeptide(L)'
;MEIEGLSRSKGSDGQATQLREGLYFLVNKKSRTSLDVNAGNGVRVQGYEPNLDNNIGNQMWAITKERLNDTHTLINIQHGTYLDLQGGLRNNGSAVISSAWQLDNQSRSNQEWRIEEREPDYFVIQCSSTDSYLELPGGSPQNSTLATCSQAAEQMDHQLWSLDLISRSALDIKMMLKSWKPDIEPRLFLSHGDSVQYFVLPNQIRRDIWKGTGLLRQPLRPHFFDDDSFVTRMKDAVTYWARDRFQANIRGYSVLWGMIYGETRKGPRAYNWYLSPDLFSLVFFDAQSGKEYGLAALDSFGFEPTLALF
;
A
#
# COMPACT_ATOMS: atom_id res chain seq x y z
N MET A 1 -19.48 33.34 4.65
CA MET A 1 -18.26 33.51 3.84
C MET A 1 -17.71 32.12 3.63
N GLU A 2 -18.22 31.48 2.57
CA GLU A 2 -17.93 30.08 2.21
C GLU A 2 -16.50 29.98 1.70
N ILE A 3 -15.80 28.94 2.14
CA ILE A 3 -14.45 28.61 1.67
C ILE A 3 -14.65 27.62 0.52
N GLU A 4 -14.52 28.11 -0.71
CA GLU A 4 -14.52 27.29 -1.92
C GLU A 4 -13.36 26.29 -1.87
N GLY A 5 -13.69 25.02 -2.13
CA GLY A 5 -12.76 23.90 -2.17
C GLY A 5 -11.75 24.04 -3.30
N LEU A 6 -10.50 23.69 -3.00
CA LEU A 6 -9.49 23.49 -4.02
C LEU A 6 -9.95 22.41 -4.99
N SER A 7 -10.07 22.81 -6.26
CA SER A 7 -10.41 21.96 -7.38
C SER A 7 -9.31 20.94 -7.62
N ARG A 8 -9.74 19.69 -7.86
CA ARG A 8 -8.92 18.67 -8.53
C ARG A 8 -8.51 19.26 -9.88
N SER A 9 -7.22 19.41 -10.14
CA SER A 9 -6.73 19.63 -11.49
C SER A 9 -7.01 18.37 -12.31
N LYS A 10 -8.14 18.35 -13.03
CA LYS A 10 -8.34 17.45 -14.16
C LYS A 10 -7.28 17.80 -15.20
N GLY A 11 -6.41 16.84 -15.51
CA GLY A 11 -5.61 16.92 -16.72
C GLY A 11 -6.55 17.02 -17.91
N SER A 12 -6.47 18.12 -18.65
CA SER A 12 -7.09 18.28 -19.95
C SER A 12 -6.24 17.54 -20.97
N ASP A 13 -6.58 16.28 -21.21
CA ASP A 13 -6.49 15.59 -22.50
C ASP A 13 -7.01 14.18 -22.28
N GLY A 14 -7.76 13.64 -23.24
CA GLY A 14 -8.37 12.31 -23.19
C GLY A 14 -7.35 11.16 -23.28
N GLN A 15 -6.27 11.22 -22.51
CA GLN A 15 -5.41 10.08 -22.24
C GLN A 15 -6.00 9.34 -21.04
N ALA A 16 -6.32 8.06 -21.26
CA ALA A 16 -6.60 7.14 -20.16
C ALA A 16 -5.50 7.28 -19.12
N THR A 17 -5.86 7.51 -17.86
CA THR A 17 -4.89 7.59 -16.77
C THR A 17 -4.15 6.25 -16.73
N GLN A 18 -2.89 6.23 -17.15
CA GLN A 18 -2.12 5.00 -17.17
C GLN A 18 -2.03 4.45 -15.74
N LEU A 19 -2.45 3.19 -15.55
CA LEU A 19 -2.35 2.52 -14.27
C LEU A 19 -0.88 2.54 -13.81
N ARG A 20 -0.65 3.05 -12.60
CA ARG A 20 0.69 3.11 -12.02
C ARG A 20 1.05 1.74 -11.44
N GLU A 21 2.32 1.39 -11.49
CA GLU A 21 2.80 0.25 -10.70
C GLU A 21 2.82 0.62 -9.21
N GLY A 22 2.50 -0.34 -8.36
CA GLY A 22 2.42 -0.09 -6.92
C GLY A 22 1.62 -1.14 -6.19
N LEU A 23 1.30 -0.83 -4.94
CA LEU A 23 0.54 -1.68 -4.05
C LEU A 23 -0.90 -1.19 -3.98
N TYR A 24 -1.85 -2.12 -4.05
CA TYR A 24 -3.27 -1.80 -4.19
C TYR A 24 -4.14 -2.61 -3.24
N PHE A 25 -5.24 -2.01 -2.77
CA PHE A 25 -6.45 -2.75 -2.43
C PHE A 25 -7.34 -2.85 -3.67
N LEU A 26 -7.92 -4.03 -3.89
CA LEU A 26 -8.85 -4.28 -4.98
C LEU A 26 -10.25 -4.47 -4.39
N VAL A 27 -11.14 -3.50 -4.56
CA VAL A 27 -12.48 -3.52 -3.95
C VAL A 27 -13.55 -3.70 -5.02
N ASN A 28 -14.34 -4.76 -4.92
CA ASN A 28 -15.40 -5.01 -5.89
C ASN A 28 -16.52 -3.95 -5.78
N LYS A 29 -16.95 -3.40 -6.91
CA LYS A 29 -17.95 -2.32 -6.96
C LYS A 29 -19.30 -2.75 -6.38
N LYS A 30 -19.77 -3.97 -6.69
CA LYS A 30 -21.08 -4.45 -6.24
C LYS A 30 -21.08 -4.95 -4.80
N SER A 31 -20.16 -5.84 -4.45
CA SER A 31 -20.14 -6.48 -3.13
C SER A 31 -19.57 -5.59 -2.03
N ARG A 32 -18.74 -4.59 -2.41
CA ARG A 32 -17.95 -3.74 -1.50
C ARG A 32 -16.92 -4.50 -0.65
N THR A 33 -16.60 -5.74 -1.04
CA THR A 33 -15.55 -6.56 -0.41
C THR A 33 -14.24 -6.45 -1.16
N SER A 34 -13.12 -6.63 -0.45
CA SER A 34 -11.77 -6.66 -0.99
C SER A 34 -11.41 -8.02 -1.56
N LEU A 35 -10.55 -8.06 -2.59
CA LEU A 35 -9.92 -9.28 -3.08
C LEU A 35 -8.91 -9.79 -2.05
N ASP A 36 -9.13 -11.00 -1.56
CA ASP A 36 -8.46 -11.56 -0.40
C ASP A 36 -7.91 -12.96 -0.71
N VAL A 37 -6.73 -13.25 -0.16
CA VAL A 37 -6.16 -14.59 -0.12
C VAL A 37 -5.72 -14.89 1.32
N ASN A 38 -6.32 -15.91 1.92
CA ASN A 38 -6.16 -16.22 3.35
C ASN A 38 -5.03 -17.21 3.67
N ALA A 39 -4.35 -17.73 2.66
CA ALA A 39 -3.27 -18.71 2.80
C ALA A 39 -2.35 -18.70 1.57
N GLY A 40 -1.28 -19.52 1.62
CA GLY A 40 -0.28 -19.60 0.57
C GLY A 40 -0.75 -20.24 -0.74
N ASN A 41 0.06 -21.13 -1.31
CA ASN A 41 -0.13 -21.68 -2.65
C ASN A 41 -1.41 -22.52 -2.81
N GLY A 42 -2.09 -22.35 -3.95
CA GLY A 42 -3.17 -23.21 -4.44
C GLY A 42 -4.54 -22.97 -3.81
N VAL A 43 -4.70 -21.94 -2.97
CA VAL A 43 -6.00 -21.64 -2.35
C VAL A 43 -6.86 -20.77 -3.25
N ARG A 44 -8.18 -20.88 -3.08
CA ARG A 44 -9.13 -20.06 -3.83
C ARG A 44 -9.05 -18.63 -3.32
N VAL A 45 -8.89 -17.69 -4.25
CA VAL A 45 -9.02 -16.26 -3.95
C VAL A 45 -10.50 -15.95 -3.70
N GLN A 46 -10.77 -15.00 -2.80
CA GLN A 46 -12.11 -14.73 -2.31
C GLN A 46 -12.37 -13.23 -2.16
N GLY A 47 -13.65 -12.85 -2.05
CA GLY A 47 -14.08 -11.57 -1.51
C GLY A 47 -14.19 -11.66 0.01
N TYR A 48 -13.64 -10.66 0.70
CA TYR A 48 -13.73 -10.54 2.15
C TYR A 48 -13.90 -9.07 2.56
N GLU A 49 -14.54 -8.80 3.68
CA GLU A 49 -14.61 -7.44 4.22
C GLU A 49 -13.21 -6.83 4.41
N PRO A 50 -13.04 -5.50 4.37
CA PRO A 50 -11.72 -4.90 4.52
C PRO A 50 -11.02 -5.30 5.83
N ASN A 51 -9.85 -5.93 5.72
CA ASN A 51 -9.03 -6.24 6.88
C ASN A 51 -8.43 -4.93 7.41
N LEU A 52 -8.51 -4.69 8.71
CA LEU A 52 -7.87 -3.54 9.38
C LEU A 52 -6.89 -3.97 10.48
N ASP A 53 -6.61 -5.26 10.54
CA ASP A 53 -5.87 -5.95 11.58
C ASP A 53 -4.58 -6.59 11.01
N ASN A 54 -4.03 -7.57 11.73
CA ASN A 54 -2.82 -8.27 11.33
C ASN A 54 -2.94 -9.08 10.03
N ASN A 55 -4.14 -9.24 9.47
CA ASN A 55 -4.40 -9.91 8.19
C ASN A 55 -4.48 -8.92 7.01
N ILE A 56 -4.13 -7.64 7.21
CA ILE A 56 -4.14 -6.61 6.16
C ILE A 56 -3.42 -7.08 4.88
N GLY A 57 -2.30 -7.81 5.04
CA GLY A 57 -1.50 -8.30 3.92
C GLY A 57 -2.23 -9.26 2.98
N ASN A 58 -3.28 -9.96 3.45
CA ASN A 58 -4.09 -10.87 2.64
C ASN A 58 -4.81 -10.14 1.49
N GLN A 59 -4.99 -8.82 1.62
CA GLN A 59 -5.74 -7.98 0.68
C GLN A 59 -4.86 -6.98 -0.08
N MET A 60 -3.55 -7.01 0.14
CA MET A 60 -2.61 -6.09 -0.48
C MET A 60 -1.94 -6.75 -1.70
N TRP A 61 -2.13 -6.16 -2.87
CA TRP A 61 -1.70 -6.71 -4.15
C TRP A 61 -0.72 -5.77 -4.84
N ALA A 62 0.50 -6.25 -5.07
CA ALA A 62 1.48 -5.58 -5.90
C ALA A 62 1.06 -5.77 -7.38
N ILE A 63 0.81 -4.66 -8.07
CA ILE A 63 0.52 -4.64 -9.50
C ILE A 63 1.80 -4.21 -10.22
N THR A 64 2.34 -5.12 -11.02
CA THR A 64 3.57 -4.91 -11.80
C THR A 64 3.31 -5.10 -13.28
N LYS A 65 3.85 -4.20 -14.10
CA LYS A 65 3.65 -4.19 -15.54
C LYS A 65 4.63 -5.16 -16.21
N GLU A 66 4.08 -6.06 -17.01
CA GLU A 66 4.85 -6.95 -17.86
C GLU A 66 5.29 -6.23 -19.13
N ARG A 67 6.55 -6.45 -19.55
CA ARG A 67 7.15 -5.74 -20.68
C ARG A 67 6.54 -6.11 -22.03
N LEU A 68 5.87 -7.26 -22.10
CA LEU A 68 5.27 -7.80 -23.30
C LEU A 68 3.74 -7.70 -23.15
N ASN A 69 3.09 -7.07 -24.13
CA ASN A 69 1.63 -7.02 -24.29
C ASN A 69 0.82 -6.13 -23.34
N ASP A 70 1.46 -5.16 -22.66
CA ASP A 70 0.77 -4.17 -21.80
C ASP A 70 -0.13 -4.83 -20.72
N THR A 71 0.30 -6.00 -20.24
CA THR A 71 -0.38 -6.75 -19.18
C THR A 71 0.29 -6.53 -17.83
N HIS A 72 -0.38 -6.96 -16.77
CA HIS A 72 0.10 -6.84 -15.41
C HIS A 72 0.08 -8.18 -14.69
N THR A 73 1.02 -8.40 -13.79
CA THR A 73 0.95 -9.43 -12.77
C THR A 73 0.41 -8.82 -11.47
N LEU A 74 -0.38 -9.60 -10.74
CA LEU A 74 -0.89 -9.24 -9.42
C LEU A 74 -0.33 -10.22 -8.41
N ILE A 75 0.46 -9.72 -7.46
CA ILE A 75 1.16 -10.57 -6.48
C ILE A 75 0.70 -10.16 -5.08
N ASN A 76 0.15 -11.11 -4.33
CA ASN A 76 -0.21 -10.86 -2.94
C ASN A 76 1.05 -10.72 -2.07
N ILE A 77 1.16 -9.64 -1.29
CA ILE A 77 2.39 -9.38 -0.52
C ILE A 77 2.57 -10.24 0.72
N GLN A 78 1.47 -10.76 1.27
CA GLN A 78 1.54 -11.61 2.47
C GLN A 78 2.16 -12.95 2.12
N HIS A 79 1.75 -13.53 1.00
CA HIS A 79 2.07 -14.91 0.62
C HIS A 79 3.02 -15.03 -0.57
N GLY A 80 3.24 -13.96 -1.33
CA GLY A 80 4.17 -13.98 -2.48
C GLY A 80 3.61 -14.76 -3.67
N THR A 81 2.30 -14.91 -3.71
CA THR A 81 1.60 -15.71 -4.70
C THR A 81 0.95 -14.82 -5.75
N TYR A 82 1.05 -15.25 -7.01
CA TYR A 82 0.40 -14.65 -8.16
C TYR A 82 -1.10 -14.92 -8.16
N LEU A 83 -1.88 -13.96 -8.63
CA LEU A 83 -3.27 -14.16 -9.02
C LEU A 83 -3.32 -14.97 -10.32
N ASP A 84 -3.91 -16.16 -10.26
CA ASP A 84 -3.84 -17.16 -11.33
C ASP A 84 -5.23 -17.65 -11.72
N LEU A 85 -5.57 -17.57 -13.00
CA LEU A 85 -6.72 -18.27 -13.55
C LEU A 85 -6.39 -19.77 -13.69
N GLN A 86 -6.93 -20.57 -12.77
CA GLN A 86 -6.58 -21.98 -12.63
C GLN A 86 -6.74 -22.74 -13.95
N GLY A 87 -5.61 -23.21 -14.48
CA GLY A 87 -5.55 -24.01 -15.70
C GLY A 87 -5.91 -23.25 -16.99
N GLY A 88 -6.09 -21.93 -16.95
CA GLY A 88 -6.48 -21.13 -18.13
C GLY A 88 -7.84 -21.52 -18.70
N LEU A 89 -8.76 -21.96 -17.84
CA LEU A 89 -10.08 -22.44 -18.25
C LEU A 89 -10.95 -21.29 -18.76
N ARG A 90 -11.60 -21.48 -19.91
CA ARG A 90 -12.45 -20.47 -20.57
C ARG A 90 -13.93 -20.51 -20.14
N ASN A 91 -14.30 -21.46 -19.29
CA ASN A 91 -15.68 -21.63 -18.84
C ASN A 91 -16.07 -20.48 -17.90
N ASN A 92 -17.34 -20.05 -17.92
CA ASN A 92 -17.83 -19.12 -16.91
C ASN A 92 -17.72 -19.74 -15.51
N GLY A 93 -17.35 -18.94 -14.53
CA GLY A 93 -17.10 -19.40 -13.17
C GLY A 93 -15.77 -20.12 -12.99
N SER A 94 -14.82 -19.97 -13.93
CA SER A 94 -13.50 -20.61 -13.80
C SER A 94 -12.76 -20.08 -12.57
N ALA A 95 -12.10 -20.99 -11.86
CA ALA A 95 -11.51 -20.71 -10.56
C ALA A 95 -10.29 -19.80 -10.66
N VAL A 96 -10.24 -18.76 -9.83
CA VAL A 96 -9.04 -17.95 -9.55
C VAL A 96 -8.36 -18.41 -8.26
N ILE A 97 -7.07 -18.72 -8.33
CA ILE A 97 -6.27 -19.24 -7.22
C ILE A 97 -5.05 -18.37 -6.95
N SER A 98 -4.45 -18.54 -5.79
CA SER A 98 -3.10 -18.09 -5.50
C SER A 98 -2.09 -19.10 -6.01
N SER A 99 -1.05 -18.66 -6.71
CA SER A 99 0.03 -19.54 -7.18
C SER A 99 1.39 -19.04 -6.71
N ALA A 100 2.17 -19.89 -6.03
CA ALA A 100 3.53 -19.57 -5.62
C ALA A 100 4.54 -19.64 -6.78
N TRP A 101 4.10 -20.09 -7.95
CA TRP A 101 4.95 -20.30 -9.13
C TRP A 101 4.63 -19.24 -10.16
N GLN A 102 5.64 -18.47 -10.56
CA GLN A 102 5.53 -17.67 -11.76
C GLN A 102 5.48 -18.61 -12.96
N LEU A 103 4.38 -18.57 -13.72
CA LEU A 103 4.22 -19.40 -14.91
C LEU A 103 5.09 -18.88 -16.06
N ASP A 104 5.54 -19.79 -16.92
CA ASP A 104 6.36 -19.50 -18.09
C ASP A 104 5.64 -19.82 -19.40
N ASN A 105 6.26 -19.46 -20.53
CA ASN A 105 5.79 -19.82 -21.87
C ASN A 105 4.30 -19.49 -22.10
N GLN A 106 3.53 -20.47 -22.60
CA GLN A 106 2.11 -20.29 -22.93
C GLN A 106 1.22 -20.16 -21.68
N SER A 107 1.59 -20.80 -20.56
CA SER A 107 0.79 -20.75 -19.33
C SER A 107 0.97 -19.46 -18.54
N ARG A 108 2.04 -18.69 -18.80
CA ARG A 108 2.28 -17.35 -18.24
C ARG A 108 1.06 -16.44 -18.35
N SER A 109 0.35 -16.51 -19.48
CA SER A 109 -0.83 -15.70 -19.76
C SER A 109 -2.02 -15.91 -18.79
N ASN A 110 -2.01 -16.98 -17.97
CA ASN A 110 -3.00 -17.21 -16.91
C ASN A 110 -2.77 -16.33 -15.67
N GLN A 111 -1.56 -15.79 -15.51
CA GLN A 111 -1.17 -14.87 -14.42
C GLN A 111 -1.00 -13.43 -14.90
N GLU A 112 -1.30 -13.18 -16.17
CA GLU A 112 -1.24 -11.86 -16.79
C GLU A 112 -2.64 -11.30 -16.97
N TRP A 113 -2.79 -10.03 -16.60
CA TRP A 113 -4.08 -9.37 -16.53
C TRP A 113 -4.03 -8.05 -17.29
N ARG A 114 -4.95 -7.87 -18.24
CA ARG A 114 -5.25 -6.57 -18.84
C ARG A 114 -6.14 -5.80 -17.87
N ILE A 115 -5.73 -4.60 -17.47
CA ILE A 115 -6.47 -3.77 -16.52
C ILE A 115 -6.88 -2.50 -17.23
N GLU A 116 -8.19 -2.29 -17.35
CA GLU A 116 -8.77 -1.21 -18.15
C GLU A 116 -9.82 -0.47 -17.35
N GLU A 117 -9.72 0.86 -17.29
CA GLU A 117 -10.78 1.70 -16.74
C GLU A 117 -12.02 1.60 -17.64
N ARG A 118 -13.17 1.25 -17.06
CA ARG A 118 -14.45 1.17 -17.79
C ARG A 118 -15.42 2.27 -17.40
N GLU A 119 -15.31 2.73 -16.16
CA GLU A 119 -16.06 3.86 -15.62
C GLU A 119 -15.11 4.66 -14.71
N PRO A 120 -15.39 5.95 -14.42
CA PRO A 120 -14.54 6.73 -13.54
C PRO A 120 -14.23 6.01 -12.23
N ASP A 121 -12.94 5.79 -11.96
CA ASP A 121 -12.41 5.11 -10.78
C ASP A 121 -12.71 3.58 -10.70
N TYR A 122 -13.30 2.96 -11.73
CA TYR A 122 -13.61 1.52 -11.77
C TYR A 122 -13.03 0.80 -12.99
N PHE A 123 -12.37 -0.31 -12.71
CA PHE A 123 -11.59 -1.08 -13.67
C PHE A 123 -12.17 -2.48 -13.85
N VAL A 124 -11.99 -3.03 -15.05
CA VAL A 124 -12.06 -4.48 -15.27
C VAL A 124 -10.66 -5.07 -15.19
N ILE A 125 -10.58 -6.31 -14.72
CA ILE A 125 -9.35 -7.09 -14.64
C ILE A 125 -9.56 -8.34 -15.49
N GLN A 126 -9.01 -8.33 -16.71
CA GLN A 126 -9.26 -9.36 -17.73
C GLN A 126 -8.05 -10.29 -17.84
N CYS A 127 -8.28 -11.60 -17.78
CA CYS A 127 -7.24 -12.59 -17.94
C CYS A 127 -6.72 -12.62 -19.39
N SER A 128 -5.41 -12.49 -19.57
CA SER A 128 -4.76 -12.38 -20.89
C SER A 128 -4.92 -13.64 -21.74
N SER A 129 -5.07 -14.82 -21.12
CA SER A 129 -5.20 -16.10 -21.83
C SER A 129 -6.61 -16.40 -22.34
N THR A 130 -7.64 -15.91 -21.68
CA THR A 130 -9.04 -16.30 -21.92
C THR A 130 -9.96 -15.16 -22.29
N ASP A 131 -9.52 -13.91 -22.12
CA ASP A 131 -10.31 -12.68 -22.25
C ASP A 131 -11.53 -12.63 -21.31
N SER A 132 -11.55 -13.47 -20.28
CA SER A 132 -12.57 -13.47 -19.22
C SER A 132 -12.21 -12.51 -18.09
N TYR A 133 -13.21 -12.02 -17.36
CA TYR A 133 -13.10 -10.98 -16.35
C TYR A 133 -13.17 -11.54 -14.94
N LEU A 134 -12.24 -11.08 -14.09
CA LEU A 134 -12.26 -11.36 -12.65
C LEU A 134 -13.54 -10.79 -12.03
N GLU A 135 -14.25 -11.62 -11.27
CA GLU A 135 -15.50 -11.26 -10.64
C GLU A 135 -15.68 -11.90 -9.26
N LEU A 136 -16.58 -11.30 -8.47
CA LEU A 136 -17.23 -11.99 -7.37
C LEU A 136 -18.64 -12.39 -7.82
N PRO A 137 -18.95 -13.69 -7.94
CA PRO A 137 -20.23 -14.15 -8.48
C PRO A 137 -21.44 -13.41 -7.92
N GLY A 138 -22.22 -12.79 -8.81
CA GLY A 138 -23.43 -12.02 -8.46
C GLY A 138 -23.19 -10.72 -7.67
N GLY A 139 -21.94 -10.41 -7.29
CA GLY A 139 -21.58 -9.33 -6.37
C GLY A 139 -21.98 -9.61 -4.92
N SER A 140 -21.91 -10.87 -4.51
CA SER A 140 -22.21 -11.34 -3.16
C SER A 140 -21.32 -10.64 -2.10
N PRO A 141 -21.88 -9.89 -1.13
CA PRO A 141 -21.12 -9.24 -0.04
C PRO A 141 -20.67 -10.20 1.06
N GLN A 142 -21.04 -11.48 0.97
CA GLN A 142 -20.67 -12.49 1.97
C GLN A 142 -19.16 -12.71 1.97
N ASN A 143 -18.56 -12.71 3.17
CA ASN A 143 -17.18 -13.14 3.37
C ASN A 143 -16.97 -14.53 2.77
N SER A 144 -15.79 -14.73 2.18
CA SER A 144 -15.41 -15.97 1.51
C SER A 144 -16.20 -16.29 0.24
N THR A 145 -16.83 -15.30 -0.40
CA THR A 145 -17.32 -15.44 -1.78
C THR A 145 -16.16 -15.74 -2.71
N LEU A 146 -16.12 -16.92 -3.33
CA LEU A 146 -14.98 -17.33 -4.15
C LEU A 146 -14.91 -16.53 -5.45
N ALA A 147 -13.74 -15.96 -5.73
CA ALA A 147 -13.48 -15.25 -6.98
C ALA A 147 -13.42 -16.21 -8.17
N THR A 148 -13.97 -15.77 -9.29
CA THR A 148 -14.00 -16.51 -10.55
C THR A 148 -13.66 -15.60 -11.71
N CYS A 149 -13.43 -16.20 -12.89
CA CYS A 149 -13.48 -15.48 -14.15
C CYS A 149 -14.64 -15.95 -15.02
N SER A 150 -15.32 -14.99 -15.65
CA SER A 150 -16.44 -15.23 -16.58
C SER A 150 -16.39 -14.27 -17.76
N GLN A 151 -17.14 -14.56 -18.82
CA GLN A 151 -17.36 -13.63 -19.91
C GLN A 151 -18.05 -12.35 -19.42
N ALA A 152 -17.97 -11.27 -20.21
CA ALA A 152 -18.61 -10.00 -19.89
C ALA A 152 -20.10 -10.20 -19.56
N ALA A 153 -20.54 -9.70 -18.39
CA ALA A 153 -21.93 -9.72 -18.00
C ALA A 153 -22.67 -8.46 -18.49
N GLU A 154 -23.98 -8.58 -18.74
CA GLU A 154 -24.83 -7.41 -19.07
C GLU A 154 -24.83 -6.37 -17.94
N GLN A 155 -24.86 -6.84 -16.68
CA GLN A 155 -24.69 -5.99 -15.48
C GLN A 155 -23.31 -6.19 -14.88
N MET A 156 -22.33 -5.40 -15.29
CA MET A 156 -20.92 -5.64 -14.97
C MET A 156 -20.45 -5.20 -13.58
N ASP A 157 -21.30 -4.66 -12.70
CA ASP A 157 -20.85 -4.15 -11.38
C ASP A 157 -20.12 -5.19 -10.51
N HIS A 158 -20.37 -6.47 -10.72
CA HIS A 158 -19.67 -7.56 -10.03
C HIS A 158 -18.32 -7.94 -10.67
N GLN A 159 -18.04 -7.42 -11.86
CA GLN A 159 -16.79 -7.52 -12.64
C GLN A 159 -15.97 -6.21 -12.58
N LEU A 160 -16.50 -5.17 -11.91
CA LEU A 160 -15.84 -3.88 -11.73
C LEU A 160 -15.15 -3.78 -10.38
N TRP A 161 -13.96 -3.20 -10.37
CA TRP A 161 -13.07 -3.10 -9.22
C TRP A 161 -12.54 -1.68 -9.05
N SER A 162 -12.63 -1.14 -7.84
CA SER A 162 -11.80 0.01 -7.44
C SER A 162 -10.38 -0.46 -7.21
N LEU A 163 -9.41 0.30 -7.71
CA LEU A 163 -7.98 0.05 -7.51
C LEU A 163 -7.41 1.17 -6.62
N ASP A 164 -7.46 0.93 -5.31
CA ASP A 164 -7.03 1.93 -4.33
C ASP A 164 -5.51 1.82 -4.14
N LEU A 165 -4.76 2.75 -4.74
CA LEU A 165 -3.30 2.81 -4.60
C LEU A 165 -2.92 3.14 -3.14
N ILE A 166 -2.17 2.24 -2.51
CA ILE A 166 -1.73 2.34 -1.10
C ILE A 166 -0.22 2.40 -0.93
N SER A 167 0.53 2.57 -2.03
CA SER A 167 1.96 2.86 -1.98
C SER A 167 2.35 4.15 -2.69
N ARG A 168 3.55 4.63 -2.37
CA ARG A 168 4.21 5.75 -3.02
C ARG A 168 5.70 5.46 -3.20
N SER A 169 6.28 5.92 -4.31
CA SER A 169 7.70 5.70 -4.59
C SER A 169 8.60 6.48 -3.64
N ALA A 170 9.81 5.98 -3.40
CA ALA A 170 10.83 6.67 -2.62
C ALA A 170 11.15 8.06 -3.22
N LEU A 171 11.20 8.16 -4.55
CA LEU A 171 11.38 9.41 -5.26
C LEU A 171 10.27 10.43 -4.96
N ASP A 172 9.01 10.01 -5.00
CA ASP A 172 7.88 10.89 -4.68
C ASP A 172 7.93 11.36 -3.23
N ILE A 173 8.28 10.47 -2.28
CA ILE A 173 8.43 10.83 -0.87
C ILE A 173 9.59 11.82 -0.68
N LYS A 174 10.71 11.60 -1.38
CA LYS A 174 11.84 12.54 -1.40
C LYS A 174 11.40 13.93 -1.90
N MET A 175 10.60 13.98 -2.97
CA MET A 175 10.06 15.25 -3.49
C MET A 175 9.13 15.93 -2.47
N MET A 176 8.32 15.17 -1.72
CA MET A 176 7.48 15.73 -0.66
C MET A 176 8.30 16.35 0.48
N LEU A 177 9.34 15.64 0.96
CA LEU A 177 10.25 16.17 1.99
C LEU A 177 10.98 17.42 1.50
N LYS A 178 11.48 17.40 0.25
CA LYS A 178 12.13 18.55 -0.39
C LYS A 178 11.18 19.74 -0.51
N SER A 179 9.91 19.50 -0.85
CA SER A 179 8.91 20.56 -0.94
C SER A 179 8.63 21.22 0.41
N TRP A 180 8.74 20.49 1.51
CA TRP A 180 8.59 21.06 2.86
C TRP A 180 9.86 21.81 3.29
N LYS A 181 11.02 21.16 3.21
CA LYS A 181 12.32 21.70 3.64
C LYS A 181 13.36 21.43 2.54
N PRO A 182 13.61 22.38 1.62
CA PRO A 182 14.51 22.15 0.49
C PRO A 182 15.92 21.70 0.89
N ASP A 183 16.43 22.21 2.00
CA ASP A 183 17.78 21.92 2.51
C ASP A 183 17.92 20.50 3.10
N ILE A 184 16.81 19.74 3.24
CA ILE A 184 16.85 18.35 3.73
C ILE A 184 17.36 17.38 2.67
N GLU A 185 17.25 17.68 1.38
CA GLU A 185 17.62 16.77 0.29
C GLU A 185 19.06 16.21 0.41
N PRO A 186 20.12 17.02 0.60
CA PRO A 186 21.48 16.50 0.78
C PRO A 186 21.69 15.75 2.10
N ARG A 187 20.70 15.79 3.00
CA ARG A 187 20.73 15.18 4.35
C ARG A 187 19.67 14.08 4.46
N LEU A 188 19.13 13.62 3.34
CA LEU A 188 18.17 12.53 3.27
C LEU A 188 18.91 11.22 2.99
N PHE A 189 18.83 10.30 3.93
CA PHE A 189 19.35 8.95 3.76
C PHE A 189 18.23 8.01 3.33
N LEU A 190 18.32 7.49 2.10
CA LEU A 190 17.41 6.48 1.59
C LEU A 190 18.02 5.10 1.82
N SER A 191 17.33 4.24 2.57
CA SER A 191 17.79 2.86 2.80
C SER A 191 17.77 2.02 1.52
N HIS A 192 16.98 2.44 0.54
CA HIS A 192 16.73 1.74 -0.71
C HIS A 192 16.72 2.70 -1.91
N GLY A 193 16.74 2.16 -3.13
CA GLY A 193 16.71 2.96 -4.36
C GLY A 193 15.37 3.69 -4.58
N ASP A 194 15.41 4.66 -5.49
CA ASP A 194 14.30 5.60 -5.78
C ASP A 194 12.99 4.93 -6.22
N SER A 195 13.05 3.71 -6.77
CA SER A 195 11.90 2.96 -7.26
C SER A 195 11.15 2.16 -6.20
N VAL A 196 11.69 2.05 -4.97
CA VAL A 196 11.02 1.29 -3.91
C VAL A 196 9.70 1.95 -3.54
N GLN A 197 8.66 1.12 -3.44
CA GLN A 197 7.31 1.49 -3.08
C GLN A 197 7.14 1.37 -1.57
N TYR A 198 6.68 2.44 -0.93
CA TYR A 198 6.44 2.51 0.49
C TYR A 198 4.93 2.62 0.78
N PHE A 199 4.44 1.86 1.76
CA PHE A 199 3.04 1.92 2.21
C PHE A 199 2.95 2.20 3.70
N VAL A 200 1.80 2.71 4.14
CA VAL A 200 1.57 3.10 5.54
C VAL A 200 0.64 2.09 6.21
N LEU A 201 1.03 1.62 7.40
CA LEU A 201 0.18 0.72 8.19
C LEU A 201 -1.09 1.44 8.70
N PRO A 202 -2.24 0.74 8.77
CA PRO A 202 -3.46 1.24 9.40
C PRO A 202 -3.21 1.79 10.81
N ASN A 203 -3.99 2.81 11.21
CA ASN A 203 -3.82 3.49 12.50
C ASN A 203 -3.88 2.53 13.69
N GLN A 204 -4.79 1.57 13.67
CA GLN A 204 -4.94 0.59 14.74
C GLN A 204 -3.67 -0.25 14.91
N ILE A 205 -3.11 -0.78 13.82
CA ILE A 205 -1.86 -1.54 13.83
C ILE A 205 -0.70 -0.70 14.37
N ARG A 206 -0.55 0.54 13.87
CA ARG A 206 0.51 1.46 14.35
C ARG A 206 0.41 1.73 15.84
N ARG A 207 -0.80 1.96 16.35
CA ARG A 207 -1.06 2.16 17.78
C ARG A 207 -0.75 0.92 18.61
N ASP A 208 -1.07 -0.27 18.11
CA ASP A 208 -0.82 -1.51 18.82
C ASP A 208 0.69 -1.84 18.87
N ILE A 209 1.42 -1.61 17.78
CA ILE A 209 2.90 -1.69 17.77
C ILE A 209 3.48 -0.72 18.79
N TRP A 210 3.08 0.55 18.76
CA TRP A 210 3.59 1.55 19.69
C TRP A 210 3.28 1.20 21.15
N LYS A 211 2.06 0.78 21.47
CA LYS A 211 1.71 0.32 22.82
C LYS A 211 2.58 -0.87 23.25
N GLY A 212 2.83 -1.81 22.34
CA GLY A 212 3.69 -2.97 22.55
C GLY A 212 5.13 -2.62 22.90
N THR A 213 5.63 -1.47 22.46
CA THR A 213 7.00 -1.00 22.79
C THR A 213 7.16 -0.57 24.25
N GLY A 214 6.07 -0.22 24.94
CA GLY A 214 6.11 0.33 26.30
C GLY A 214 6.69 1.74 26.42
N LEU A 215 6.97 2.44 25.30
CA LEU A 215 7.65 3.74 25.31
C LEU A 215 6.91 4.84 26.08
N LEU A 216 5.57 4.80 26.16
CA LEU A 216 4.80 5.77 26.95
C LEU A 216 5.21 5.82 28.43
N ARG A 217 5.68 4.68 28.98
CA ARG A 217 6.10 4.56 30.38
C ARG A 217 7.60 4.79 30.55
N GLN A 218 8.33 4.95 29.46
CA GLN A 218 9.78 5.13 29.47
C GLN A 218 10.07 6.61 29.74
N PRO A 219 10.70 6.98 30.88
CA PRO A 219 11.08 8.35 31.13
C PRO A 219 12.22 8.76 30.20
N LEU A 220 12.22 10.05 29.82
CA LEU A 220 13.38 10.68 29.19
C LEU A 220 14.53 10.69 30.20
N ARG A 221 15.68 10.18 29.77
CA ARG A 221 16.92 10.18 30.56
C ARG A 221 18.01 10.77 29.68
N PRO A 222 18.36 12.06 29.83
CA PRO A 222 19.39 12.70 29.01
C PRO A 222 20.65 11.82 28.91
N HIS A 223 21.14 11.61 27.69
CA HIS A 223 22.30 10.78 27.33
C HIS A 223 22.16 9.25 27.49
N PHE A 224 21.14 8.76 28.19
CA PHE A 224 20.93 7.32 28.42
C PHE A 224 19.71 6.78 27.67
N PHE A 225 18.70 7.62 27.49
CA PHE A 225 17.45 7.33 26.80
C PHE A 225 16.75 8.65 26.41
N ASP A 226 17.18 9.21 25.31
CA ASP A 226 16.76 10.47 24.72
C ASP A 226 15.99 10.26 23.41
N ASP A 227 15.71 11.35 22.69
CA ASP A 227 14.78 11.35 21.56
C ASP A 227 15.20 10.37 20.45
N ASP A 228 16.51 10.19 20.22
CA ASP A 228 17.05 9.20 19.27
C ASP A 228 16.73 7.75 19.66
N SER A 229 16.79 7.44 20.95
CA SER A 229 16.46 6.13 21.53
C SER A 229 14.97 5.81 21.34
N PHE A 230 14.10 6.79 21.51
CA PHE A 230 12.66 6.66 21.27
C PHE A 230 12.36 6.34 19.81
N VAL A 231 12.87 7.16 18.87
CA VAL A 231 12.55 6.98 17.45
C VAL A 231 13.16 5.70 16.86
N THR A 232 14.34 5.31 17.35
CA THR A 232 15.02 4.08 16.95
C THR A 232 14.24 2.86 17.41
N ARG A 233 13.82 2.81 18.68
CA ARG A 233 13.00 1.70 19.19
C ARG A 233 11.67 1.56 18.47
N MET A 234 11.04 2.67 18.11
CA MET A 234 9.78 2.63 17.38
C MET A 234 9.98 2.17 15.92
N LYS A 235 11.03 2.63 15.22
CA LYS A 235 11.36 2.14 13.88
C LYS A 235 11.69 0.64 13.89
N ASP A 236 12.45 0.20 14.88
CA ASP A 236 12.78 -1.20 15.08
C ASP A 236 11.51 -2.04 15.26
N ALA A 237 10.61 -1.62 16.16
CA ALA A 237 9.35 -2.34 16.40
C ALA A 237 8.45 -2.46 15.16
N VAL A 238 8.34 -1.40 14.34
CA VAL A 238 7.59 -1.46 13.06
C VAL A 238 8.27 -2.39 12.07
N THR A 239 9.60 -2.36 12.00
CA THR A 239 10.38 -3.23 11.10
C THR A 239 10.23 -4.69 11.49
N TYR A 240 10.31 -5.01 12.78
CA TYR A 240 10.06 -6.35 13.31
C TYR A 240 8.64 -6.82 13.03
N TRP A 241 7.64 -5.97 13.27
CA TRP A 241 6.25 -6.29 12.95
C TRP A 241 6.07 -6.64 11.47
N ALA A 242 6.64 -5.83 10.56
CA ALA A 242 6.53 -6.05 9.12
C ALA A 242 7.20 -7.36 8.69
N ARG A 243 8.44 -7.59 9.15
CA ARG A 243 9.22 -8.80 8.84
C ARG A 243 8.52 -10.08 9.28
N ASP A 244 7.95 -10.09 10.49
CA ASP A 244 7.34 -11.30 11.04
C ASP A 244 5.96 -11.59 10.43
N ARG A 245 5.33 -10.58 9.81
CA ARG A 245 4.01 -10.70 9.21
C ARG A 245 4.08 -11.00 7.72
N PHE A 246 4.79 -10.20 6.93
CA PHE A 246 4.88 -10.43 5.49
C PHE A 246 5.84 -11.59 5.22
N GLN A 247 5.28 -12.77 4.96
CA GLN A 247 6.06 -14.01 4.81
C GLN A 247 6.83 -14.05 3.49
N ALA A 248 6.34 -13.33 2.49
CA ALA A 248 6.97 -13.27 1.18
C ALA A 248 8.03 -12.17 1.09
N ASN A 249 9.17 -12.53 0.52
CA ASN A 249 10.21 -11.58 0.18
C ASN A 249 9.92 -10.95 -1.20
N ILE A 250 8.88 -10.13 -1.28
CA ILE A 250 8.62 -9.34 -2.49
C ILE A 250 9.56 -8.13 -2.48
N ARG A 251 10.46 -8.10 -3.46
CA ARG A 251 11.41 -7.00 -3.62
C ARG A 251 10.70 -5.72 -4.04
N GLY A 252 11.20 -4.59 -3.57
CA GLY A 252 10.73 -3.27 -4.00
C GLY A 252 9.56 -2.71 -3.21
N TYR A 253 9.15 -3.35 -2.11
CA TYR A 253 8.12 -2.84 -1.21
C TYR A 253 8.63 -2.75 0.23
N SER A 254 8.24 -1.70 0.95
CA SER A 254 8.59 -1.52 2.36
C SER A 254 7.51 -0.76 3.14
N VAL A 255 7.45 -0.96 4.45
CA VAL A 255 6.60 -0.15 5.33
C VAL A 255 7.26 1.21 5.54
N LEU A 256 6.54 2.30 5.30
CA LEU A 256 7.01 3.64 5.59
C LEU A 256 7.00 3.90 7.09
N TRP A 257 8.19 3.93 7.67
CA TRP A 257 8.40 4.41 9.03
C TRP A 257 9.79 5.02 9.15
N GLY A 258 9.86 6.31 8.85
CA GLY A 258 11.09 7.08 8.85
C GLY A 258 11.47 7.56 10.25
N MET A 259 12.70 8.06 10.34
CA MET A 259 13.18 8.88 11.45
C MET A 259 13.63 10.23 10.91
N ILE A 260 13.42 11.28 11.69
CA ILE A 260 13.90 12.61 11.37
C ILE A 260 14.44 13.26 12.63
N TYR A 261 15.65 13.79 12.52
CA TYR A 261 16.36 14.53 13.54
C TYR A 261 16.40 15.99 13.15
N GLY A 262 16.41 16.87 14.13
CA GLY A 262 16.49 18.29 13.91
C GLY A 262 16.65 19.07 15.19
N GLU A 263 16.61 20.38 15.06
CA GLU A 263 16.71 21.32 16.17
C GLU A 263 15.40 22.07 16.32
N THR A 264 15.03 22.37 17.57
CA THR A 264 13.98 23.34 17.88
C THR A 264 14.57 24.49 18.68
N ARG A 265 13.77 25.52 18.96
CA ARG A 265 14.16 26.58 19.91
C ARG A 265 14.48 26.07 21.32
N LYS A 266 14.06 24.84 21.66
CA LYS A 266 14.29 24.21 22.96
C LYS A 266 15.44 23.19 22.95
N GLY A 267 16.12 23.03 21.82
CA GLY A 267 17.20 22.07 21.62
C GLY A 267 16.85 20.94 20.66
N PRO A 268 17.72 19.91 20.60
CA PRO A 268 17.61 18.81 19.65
C PRO A 268 16.31 18.04 19.85
N ARG A 269 15.71 17.59 18.75
CA ARG A 269 14.49 16.78 18.73
C ARG A 269 14.56 15.71 17.64
N ALA A 270 13.91 14.59 17.89
CA ALA A 270 13.69 13.56 16.87
C ALA A 270 12.23 13.11 16.86
N TYR A 271 11.75 12.77 15.67
CA TYR A 271 10.43 12.17 15.46
C TYR A 271 10.54 10.95 14.57
N ASN A 272 9.64 9.99 14.74
CA ASN A 272 9.32 9.11 13.62
C ASN A 272 8.43 9.88 12.64
N TRP A 273 8.36 9.42 11.41
CA TRP A 273 7.44 10.02 10.45
C TRP A 273 7.00 9.02 9.39
N TYR A 274 5.87 9.31 8.76
CA TYR A 274 5.27 8.53 7.69
C TYR A 274 4.31 9.45 6.91
N LEU A 275 3.50 8.90 6.00
CA LEU A 275 2.50 9.67 5.25
C LEU A 275 1.09 9.50 5.82
N SER A 276 0.21 10.49 5.65
CA SER A 276 -1.22 10.31 5.89
C SER A 276 -1.78 9.11 5.08
N PRO A 277 -2.93 8.52 5.47
CA PRO A 277 -3.50 7.38 4.76
C PRO A 277 -3.79 7.62 3.27
N ASP A 278 -4.05 8.87 2.88
CA ASP A 278 -4.19 9.28 1.47
C ASP A 278 -2.85 9.43 0.72
N LEU A 279 -1.73 9.28 1.43
CA LEU A 279 -0.36 9.38 0.96
C LEU A 279 0.07 10.80 0.52
N PHE A 280 -0.68 11.85 0.85
CA PHE A 280 -0.39 13.21 0.36
C PHE A 280 0.21 14.16 1.40
N SER A 281 0.22 13.80 2.68
CA SER A 281 0.74 14.66 3.75
C SER A 281 1.79 13.95 4.59
N LEU A 282 2.81 14.68 5.00
CA LEU A 282 3.79 14.22 5.99
C LEU A 282 3.18 14.27 7.39
N VAL A 283 3.34 13.17 8.14
CA VAL A 283 2.90 13.05 9.53
C VAL A 283 4.09 12.67 10.40
N PHE A 284 4.29 13.42 11.48
CA PHE A 284 5.37 13.21 12.44
C PHE A 284 4.81 12.62 13.73
N PHE A 285 5.43 11.56 14.21
CA PHE A 285 5.03 10.81 15.38
C PHE A 285 6.07 10.98 16.48
N ASP A 286 5.64 11.56 17.59
CA ASP A 286 6.42 11.60 18.83
C ASP A 286 6.28 10.27 19.54
N ALA A 287 7.32 9.44 19.47
CA ALA A 287 7.29 8.10 20.03
C ALA A 287 7.26 8.06 21.57
N GLN A 288 7.62 9.17 22.23
CA GLN A 288 7.52 9.29 23.68
C GLN A 288 6.06 9.44 24.11
N SER A 289 5.30 10.33 23.46
CA SER A 289 3.93 10.65 23.86
C SER A 289 2.84 9.93 23.06
N GLY A 290 3.18 9.39 21.89
CA GLY A 290 2.25 8.80 20.93
C GLY A 290 1.43 9.82 20.14
N LYS A 291 1.80 11.11 20.20
CA LYS A 291 1.12 12.18 19.47
C LYS A 291 1.59 12.27 18.03
N GLU A 292 0.65 12.60 17.15
CA GLU A 292 0.90 12.86 15.74
C GLU A 292 0.81 14.36 15.46
N TYR A 293 1.68 14.87 14.58
CA TYR A 293 1.77 16.26 14.20
C TYR A 293 1.86 16.39 12.68
N GLY A 294 1.23 17.42 12.12
CA GLY A 294 1.42 17.82 10.73
C GLY A 294 2.47 18.92 10.58
N LEU A 295 2.78 19.29 9.34
CA LEU A 295 3.82 20.27 9.01
C LEU A 295 3.67 21.60 9.75
N ALA A 296 2.46 22.17 9.77
CA ALA A 296 2.20 23.45 10.44
C ALA A 296 2.54 23.42 11.94
N ALA A 297 2.36 22.27 12.61
CA ALA A 297 2.74 22.12 14.01
C ALA A 297 4.27 22.10 14.16
N LEU A 298 4.99 21.34 13.32
CA LEU A 298 6.45 21.29 13.35
C LEU A 298 7.08 22.66 13.06
N ASP A 299 6.53 23.40 12.10
CA ASP A 299 6.96 24.76 11.78
C ASP A 299 6.69 25.72 12.96
N SER A 300 5.55 25.57 13.65
CA SER A 300 5.24 26.36 14.85
C SER A 300 6.19 26.07 16.02
N PHE A 301 6.74 24.84 16.10
CA PHE A 301 7.77 24.48 17.06
C PHE A 301 9.15 25.04 16.68
N GLY A 302 9.27 25.59 15.47
CA GLY A 302 10.54 26.01 14.88
C GLY A 302 11.47 24.84 14.66
N PHE A 303 10.93 23.68 14.25
CA PHE A 303 11.72 22.48 13.98
C PHE A 303 12.44 22.61 12.64
N GLU A 304 13.77 22.56 12.67
CA GLU A 304 14.64 22.55 11.49
C GLU A 304 15.31 21.19 11.35
N PRO A 305 14.94 20.37 10.34
CA PRO A 305 15.48 19.03 10.21
C PRO A 305 16.94 19.06 9.76
N THR A 306 17.76 18.24 10.40
CA THR A 306 19.20 18.09 10.15
C THR A 306 19.55 16.76 9.52
N LEU A 307 18.71 15.73 9.68
CA LEU A 307 18.87 14.41 9.08
C LEU A 307 17.50 13.76 8.98
N ALA A 308 17.19 13.17 7.84
CA ALA A 308 16.00 12.33 7.68
C ALA A 308 16.41 11.00 7.06
N LEU A 309 15.76 9.92 7.47
CA LEU A 309 15.96 8.60 6.89
C LEU A 309 14.66 7.81 6.81
N PHE A 310 14.51 7.01 5.77
CA PHE A 310 13.42 6.05 5.64
C PHE A 310 13.84 4.81 4.86
#